data_AF-Q2K037-F1
#
_entry.id   AF-Q2K037-F1
#
_cell.length_a   1.000
_cell.length_b   1.000
_cell.length_c   1.000
_cell.angle_alpha   90.00
_cell.angle_beta   90.00
_cell.angle_gamma   90.00
#
_symmetry.space_group_name_H-M   'P 1'
#
loop_
_entity.id
_entity.type
_entity.pdbx_description
1 polymer ?
#
loop_
_entity_poly.entity_id
_entity_poly.type
_entity_poly.pdbx_seq_one_letter_code
_entity_poly.pdbx_strand_id
1 'polypeptide(L)'
;MLQTRNNGTRTFLSVQVAAKARAGAFRPHLRLKDLEYECPGNREAKPCRLTLPTRGKDLPCPNASLIVEKADVERGQAGAAGEPLPLWAGVGRGHGSPTDGIAPRELAPGLIPRHHALDQLPLFRLRDPALATSTFDTVLQKIETRAARAGIIGLGYVGLPLAIAVARSGFVVTGFDIDPSKMVALDGRRSYIDAVSDAALAAEIDAGRFEATTNFAGLAACDVIIICVPTPLTKHRDPDLSFVEATSRSIAERLRPGQLVALESTTYPGTTDDIVKVILEGTGLKSGVDFFVGFSPEREDPGNQHYHTATIPKVVAGDGPEALALMKAFYGAAVSTVVPVSSNATAEAVKLTENIFRSVNIALVNELKTVYAAMGIDVWEVIDAAKTKPFGYMPFYPGPGLGGHCIPIDPFYLTWKSREYELPTRFIELAGEINSAMPRYVVGKLAEALDMRAGKALSRSRVLVLGLAYKKNVADIRESPSLRLIEIIEERGGRADYHDPFVAEIPPTREHRALKGRKSVTLTPEAVAGYDAVLVATDHDRIDYTMLAKTAALIIDTRNVFDRLGLSASHVIKA
;
A
#
# COMPACT_ATOMS: atom_id res chain seq x y z
N MET A 1 -7.70 -25.12 -21.80
CA MET A 1 -7.17 -24.73 -23.13
C MET A 1 -6.05 -25.68 -23.49
N LEU A 2 -6.16 -26.42 -24.60
CA LEU A 2 -5.07 -27.23 -25.15
C LEU A 2 -4.46 -26.47 -26.33
N GLN A 3 -3.14 -26.35 -26.34
CA GLN A 3 -2.38 -25.63 -27.35
C GLN A 3 -1.54 -26.66 -28.12
N THR A 4 -1.81 -26.85 -29.41
CA THR A 4 -0.95 -27.64 -30.31
C THR A 4 -0.38 -26.74 -31.38
N ARG A 5 0.94 -26.76 -31.57
CA ARG A 5 1.63 -26.05 -32.65
C ARG A 5 1.68 -26.94 -33.89
N ASN A 6 1.12 -26.48 -35.00
CA ASN A 6 1.69 -26.74 -36.32
C ASN A 6 1.35 -25.62 -37.31
N ASN A 7 2.37 -25.15 -38.04
CA ASN A 7 2.35 -24.25 -39.18
C ASN A 7 1.30 -23.11 -39.23
N GLY A 8 1.62 -22.01 -38.57
CA GLY A 8 1.35 -20.67 -39.11
C GLY A 8 -0.02 -20.04 -38.87
N THR A 9 -1.01 -20.76 -38.30
CA THR A 9 -2.34 -20.17 -38.01
C THR A 9 -2.79 -20.53 -36.59
N ARG A 10 -3.14 -19.53 -35.78
CA ARG A 10 -3.74 -19.73 -34.44
C ARG A 10 -5.25 -19.80 -34.57
N THR A 11 -5.84 -20.97 -34.33
CA THR A 11 -7.30 -21.13 -34.17
C THR A 11 -7.61 -21.34 -32.70
N PHE A 12 -8.51 -20.53 -32.13
CA PHE A 12 -9.02 -20.72 -30.78
C PHE A 12 -10.32 -21.53 -30.84
N LEU A 13 -10.35 -22.69 -30.19
CA LEU A 13 -11.60 -23.43 -29.94
C LEU A 13 -12.17 -22.98 -28.59
N SER A 14 -13.31 -22.30 -28.59
CA SER A 14 -14.13 -22.15 -27.39
C SER A 14 -15.02 -23.39 -27.25
N VAL A 15 -14.94 -24.06 -26.11
CA VAL A 15 -15.90 -25.10 -25.74
C VAL A 15 -16.73 -24.52 -24.60
N GLN A 16 -17.97 -24.13 -24.87
CA GLN A 16 -18.94 -23.84 -23.82
C GLN A 16 -19.52 -25.16 -23.31
N VAL A 17 -19.30 -25.47 -22.04
CA VAL A 17 -19.98 -26.56 -21.35
C VAL A 17 -21.23 -25.97 -20.69
N ALA A 18 -22.41 -26.27 -21.23
CA ALA A 18 -23.67 -25.94 -20.58
C ALA A 18 -24.03 -27.05 -19.58
N ALA A 19 -23.83 -26.80 -18.29
CA ALA A 19 -24.33 -27.69 -17.24
C ALA A 19 -25.80 -27.36 -16.94
N LYS A 20 -26.73 -28.25 -17.29
CA LYS A 20 -28.12 -28.19 -16.81
C LYS A 20 -28.20 -28.79 -15.42
N ALA A 21 -28.31 -27.95 -14.38
CA ALA A 21 -28.61 -28.41 -13.03
C ALA A 21 -30.12 -28.73 -12.93
N ARG A 22 -30.48 -29.98 -12.63
CA ARG A 22 -31.79 -30.34 -12.08
C ARG A 22 -31.73 -30.23 -10.56
N ALA A 23 -32.83 -29.80 -9.97
CA ALA A 23 -33.00 -29.40 -8.57
C ALA A 23 -32.43 -30.39 -7.53
N GLY A 24 -31.79 -29.83 -6.50
CA GLY A 24 -31.56 -30.49 -5.21
C GLY A 24 -30.11 -30.90 -4.93
N ALA A 25 -29.53 -30.28 -3.89
CA ALA A 25 -28.25 -30.59 -3.22
C ALA A 25 -26.95 -30.05 -3.87
N PHE A 26 -26.48 -28.93 -3.31
CA PHE A 26 -25.12 -28.42 -3.48
C PHE A 26 -24.14 -29.29 -2.67
N ARG A 27 -23.09 -29.83 -3.30
CA ARG A 27 -21.90 -30.35 -2.61
C ARG A 27 -20.67 -29.66 -3.20
N PRO A 28 -19.78 -29.06 -2.38
CA PRO A 28 -18.51 -28.56 -2.88
C PRO A 28 -17.53 -29.73 -3.06
N HIS A 29 -16.66 -29.64 -4.07
CA HIS A 29 -15.60 -30.58 -4.48
C HIS A 29 -15.97 -31.60 -5.59
N LEU A 30 -15.80 -31.17 -6.85
CA LEU A 30 -15.52 -32.07 -7.97
C LEU A 30 -14.03 -31.94 -8.33
N ARG A 31 -13.28 -33.04 -8.26
CA ARG A 31 -11.89 -33.14 -8.75
C ARG A 31 -11.94 -33.58 -10.22
N LEU A 32 -11.01 -33.08 -11.03
CA LEU A 32 -10.87 -33.31 -12.48
C LEU A 32 -10.58 -34.77 -12.93
N LYS A 33 -10.87 -35.78 -12.10
CA LYS A 33 -10.71 -37.22 -12.43
C LYS A 33 -12.00 -37.97 -12.73
N ASP A 34 -13.16 -37.34 -12.60
CA ASP A 34 -14.47 -38.03 -12.66
C ASP A 34 -15.36 -37.56 -13.83
N LEU A 35 -14.77 -37.19 -14.98
CA LEU A 35 -15.53 -36.94 -16.21
C LEU A 35 -15.49 -38.20 -17.09
N GLU A 36 -16.54 -39.02 -16.98
CA GLU A 36 -16.83 -40.06 -17.98
C GLU A 36 -17.48 -39.41 -19.21
N TYR A 37 -17.05 -39.82 -20.41
CA TYR A 37 -17.57 -39.35 -21.68
C TYR A 37 -18.33 -40.51 -22.35
N GLU A 38 -19.61 -40.30 -22.70
CA GLU A 38 -20.35 -41.23 -23.56
C GLU A 38 -20.17 -40.83 -25.03
N CYS A 39 -19.70 -41.76 -25.84
CA CYS A 39 -19.64 -41.60 -27.30
C CYS A 39 -20.93 -42.22 -27.89
N PRO A 40 -21.73 -41.50 -28.70
CA PRO A 40 -22.90 -42.08 -29.31
C PRO A 40 -22.45 -42.99 -30.45
N GLY A 41 -22.54 -44.30 -30.22
CA GLY A 41 -22.29 -45.33 -31.23
C GLY A 41 -21.07 -46.20 -31.01
N ASN A 42 -20.91 -46.84 -29.84
CA ASN A 42 -20.31 -48.18 -29.76
C ASN A 42 -20.68 -48.83 -28.42
N ARG A 43 -21.38 -49.97 -28.48
CA ARG A 43 -21.65 -50.80 -27.29
C ARG A 43 -20.46 -51.73 -27.08
N GLU A 44 -19.55 -51.37 -26.19
CA GLU A 44 -18.76 -52.29 -25.36
C GLU A 44 -17.84 -51.50 -24.42
N ALA A 45 -18.00 -51.73 -23.12
CA ALA A 45 -17.34 -50.99 -22.05
C ALA A 45 -15.92 -51.51 -21.79
N LYS A 46 -14.88 -50.66 -21.95
CA LYS A 46 -13.60 -50.78 -21.24
C LYS A 46 -12.98 -49.39 -20.98
N PRO A 47 -12.43 -49.12 -19.77
CA PRO A 47 -11.78 -47.85 -19.46
C PRO A 47 -10.35 -47.80 -20.04
N CYS A 48 -10.07 -46.84 -20.91
CA CYS A 48 -8.71 -46.57 -21.42
C CYS A 48 -7.94 -45.65 -20.45
N ARG A 49 -6.85 -46.14 -19.85
CA ARG A 49 -5.86 -45.32 -19.13
C ARG A 49 -4.98 -44.57 -20.12
N LEU A 50 -4.91 -43.25 -20.00
CA LEU A 50 -3.97 -42.43 -20.77
C LEU A 50 -2.55 -42.58 -20.23
N THR A 51 -1.64 -43.12 -21.05
CA THR A 51 -0.19 -43.11 -20.83
C THR A 51 0.41 -42.26 -21.96
N LEU A 52 1.19 -41.23 -21.64
CA LEU A 52 1.83 -40.35 -22.63
C LEU A 52 2.93 -41.11 -23.39
N PRO A 53 2.94 -41.17 -24.74
CA PRO A 53 4.07 -41.73 -25.47
C PRO A 53 5.08 -40.65 -25.87
N THR A 54 6.35 -40.98 -25.67
CA THR A 54 7.52 -40.39 -26.29
C THR A 54 7.52 -40.60 -27.81
N ARG A 55 7.95 -39.55 -28.55
CA ARG A 55 8.38 -39.49 -29.96
C ARG A 55 8.10 -40.71 -30.88
N GLY A 56 7.32 -40.41 -31.94
CA GLY A 56 7.52 -40.93 -33.29
C GLY A 56 6.89 -42.29 -33.63
N LYS A 57 5.80 -42.26 -34.40
CA LYS A 57 5.51 -43.11 -35.58
C LYS A 57 4.06 -42.91 -36.04
N ASP A 58 3.89 -42.80 -37.36
CA ASP A 58 2.62 -42.68 -38.09
C ASP A 58 1.77 -43.96 -38.01
N LEU A 59 0.45 -43.82 -38.22
CA LEU A 59 -0.39 -44.56 -39.19
C LEU A 59 -1.90 -44.20 -39.03
N PRO A 60 -2.79 -44.51 -40.00
CA PRO A 60 -3.75 -43.56 -40.58
C PRO A 60 -5.20 -43.95 -40.34
N CYS A 61 -6.15 -43.02 -40.60
CA CYS A 61 -7.47 -43.43 -41.07
C CYS A 61 -8.14 -42.33 -41.92
N PRO A 62 -8.62 -42.64 -43.14
CA PRO A 62 -9.32 -41.74 -44.03
C PRO A 62 -10.84 -41.81 -43.81
N ASN A 63 -11.50 -40.65 -43.74
CA ASN A 63 -12.89 -40.36 -44.11
C ASN A 63 -13.50 -39.30 -43.18
N ALA A 64 -13.44 -38.04 -43.61
CA ALA A 64 -14.47 -37.06 -43.33
C ALA A 64 -14.41 -35.96 -44.40
N SER A 65 -15.44 -35.93 -45.25
CA SER A 65 -15.64 -34.96 -46.32
C SER A 65 -16.03 -33.61 -45.73
N LEU A 66 -15.39 -32.54 -46.20
CA LEU A 66 -15.72 -31.15 -45.87
C LEU A 66 -16.86 -30.68 -46.80
N ILE A 67 -18.01 -30.31 -46.25
CA ILE A 67 -19.01 -29.50 -46.96
C ILE A 67 -18.77 -28.05 -46.58
N VAL A 68 -18.40 -27.22 -47.56
CA VAL A 68 -18.20 -25.77 -47.42
C VAL A 68 -19.44 -25.09 -47.99
N GLU A 69 -20.19 -24.38 -47.14
CA GLU A 69 -21.09 -23.31 -47.60
C GLU A 69 -20.42 -21.95 -47.36
N LYS A 70 -20.51 -21.13 -48.41
CA LYS A 70 -19.84 -19.82 -48.59
C LYS A 70 -20.22 -18.81 -47.51
N ALA A 71 -19.24 -17.98 -47.13
CA ALA A 71 -19.48 -16.64 -46.61
C ALA A 71 -18.67 -15.63 -47.44
N ASP A 72 -19.34 -14.54 -47.80
CA ASP A 72 -18.89 -13.52 -48.74
C ASP A 72 -17.68 -12.71 -48.26
N VAL A 73 -16.87 -12.29 -49.25
CA VAL A 73 -15.67 -11.48 -49.11
C VAL A 73 -16.01 -10.04 -49.52
N GLU A 74 -15.92 -9.09 -48.59
CA GLU A 74 -15.74 -7.68 -48.94
C GLU A 74 -14.29 -7.26 -48.73
N ARG A 75 -13.69 -6.69 -49.79
CA ARG A 75 -12.34 -6.13 -49.84
C ARG A 75 -12.40 -4.64 -49.51
N GLY A 76 -11.50 -4.17 -48.66
CA GLY A 76 -11.12 -2.75 -48.54
C GLY A 76 -9.61 -2.61 -48.63
N GLN A 77 -9.13 -1.83 -49.60
CA GLN A 77 -7.73 -1.68 -50.02
C GLN A 77 -6.91 -0.72 -49.14
N ALA A 78 -5.59 -0.83 -49.36
CA ALA A 78 -4.46 -0.18 -48.71
C ALA A 78 -4.29 1.33 -48.97
N GLY A 79 -3.50 1.97 -48.10
CA GLY A 79 -2.81 3.25 -48.34
C GLY A 79 -1.66 3.43 -47.33
N ALA A 80 -0.45 3.64 -47.83
CA ALA A 80 0.81 3.61 -47.08
C ALA A 80 1.40 5.01 -46.79
N ALA A 81 2.18 5.08 -45.70
CA ALA A 81 3.41 5.85 -45.43
C ALA A 81 3.47 7.40 -45.62
N GLY A 82 4.09 8.08 -44.65
CA GLY A 82 4.73 9.40 -44.86
C GLY A 82 4.81 10.30 -43.62
N GLU A 83 6.02 10.63 -43.19
CA GLU A 83 6.45 11.34 -41.97
C GLU A 83 6.29 12.90 -41.98
N PRO A 84 6.65 13.63 -40.89
CA PRO A 84 6.06 14.92 -40.50
C PRO A 84 6.88 16.17 -40.90
N LEU A 85 6.27 17.36 -40.74
CA LEU A 85 6.89 18.68 -40.98
C LEU A 85 6.65 19.67 -39.80
N PRO A 86 7.44 20.76 -39.68
CA PRO A 86 8.11 21.13 -38.43
C PRO A 86 7.72 22.49 -37.80
N LEU A 87 8.34 22.76 -36.64
CA LEU A 87 8.50 24.05 -35.95
C LEU A 87 8.91 25.22 -36.85
N TRP A 88 8.32 26.40 -36.62
CA TRP A 88 8.92 27.71 -36.89
C TRP A 88 8.68 28.69 -35.71
N ALA A 89 9.78 29.28 -35.26
CA ALA A 89 9.85 30.46 -34.39
C ALA A 89 9.83 31.74 -35.24
N GLY A 90 9.56 32.91 -34.64
CA GLY A 90 10.04 34.17 -35.23
C GLY A 90 9.28 35.44 -34.88
N VAL A 91 9.87 36.20 -33.96
CA VAL A 91 9.70 37.62 -33.63
C VAL A 91 9.70 38.55 -34.86
N GLY A 92 8.92 39.64 -34.80
CA GLY A 92 9.11 40.82 -35.66
C GLY A 92 8.50 42.10 -35.06
N ARG A 93 9.36 43.07 -34.72
CA ARG A 93 9.04 44.47 -34.37
C ARG A 93 9.00 45.36 -35.63
N GLY A 94 8.28 46.47 -35.56
CA GLY A 94 8.45 47.68 -36.40
C GLY A 94 7.17 48.53 -36.39
N HIS A 95 7.08 49.59 -35.59
CA HIS A 95 7.46 50.99 -35.87
C HIS A 95 6.31 51.85 -36.42
N GLY A 96 6.06 53.01 -35.78
CA GLY A 96 5.30 54.13 -36.37
C GLY A 96 4.36 54.88 -35.41
N SER A 97 4.90 55.85 -34.68
CA SER A 97 4.20 56.90 -33.89
C SER A 97 3.70 58.07 -34.77
N PRO A 98 3.25 59.22 -34.21
CA PRO A 98 2.05 59.51 -33.41
C PRO A 98 1.26 60.70 -34.02
N THR A 99 0.14 61.14 -33.40
CA THR A 99 -0.16 62.56 -33.02
C THR A 99 -1.59 62.72 -32.50
N ASP A 100 -1.70 63.50 -31.41
CA ASP A 100 -2.69 64.54 -31.03
C ASP A 100 -4.14 64.40 -31.52
N GLY A 101 -5.20 64.55 -30.72
CA GLY A 101 -5.43 65.26 -29.47
C GLY A 101 -6.92 65.69 -29.44
N ILE A 102 -7.33 66.31 -28.33
CA ILE A 102 -8.58 67.07 -28.12
C ILE A 102 -9.79 66.30 -27.54
N ALA A 103 -10.31 66.88 -26.46
CA ALA A 103 -11.31 66.39 -25.52
C ALA A 103 -12.71 67.02 -25.78
N PRO A 104 -13.66 67.10 -24.81
CA PRO A 104 -14.93 66.37 -24.82
C PRO A 104 -16.18 67.28 -24.87
N ARG A 105 -17.39 66.72 -25.05
CA ARG A 105 -18.65 67.45 -24.77
C ARG A 105 -19.80 66.53 -24.34
N GLU A 106 -20.37 66.84 -23.17
CA GLU A 106 -21.67 66.40 -22.65
C GLU A 106 -22.84 67.09 -23.38
N LEU A 107 -24.04 66.47 -23.35
CA LEU A 107 -25.32 67.08 -22.94
C LEU A 107 -26.47 66.03 -22.98
N ALA A 108 -27.31 66.07 -21.92
CA ALA A 108 -28.54 65.29 -21.65
C ALA A 108 -29.78 65.86 -22.41
N PRO A 109 -31.09 65.62 -22.09
CA PRO A 109 -31.79 64.70 -21.14
C PRO A 109 -33.13 64.06 -21.63
N GLY A 110 -33.72 63.15 -20.82
CA GLY A 110 -35.17 63.13 -20.50
C GLY A 110 -36.11 62.06 -21.12
N LEU A 111 -36.74 61.21 -20.27
CA LEU A 111 -38.19 61.15 -19.96
C LEU A 111 -38.59 59.85 -19.18
N ILE A 112 -39.52 60.00 -18.22
CA ILE A 112 -40.10 59.02 -17.24
C ILE A 112 -41.56 58.73 -17.69
N PRO A 113 -42.22 57.53 -17.55
CA PRO A 113 -42.74 57.09 -16.24
C PRO A 113 -43.05 55.59 -15.93
N ARG A 114 -42.92 55.31 -14.61
CA ARG A 114 -43.72 54.48 -13.67
C ARG A 114 -44.16 53.05 -14.04
N HIS A 115 -43.79 52.10 -13.18
CA HIS A 115 -44.73 51.14 -12.56
C HIS A 115 -44.23 50.63 -11.19
N HIS A 116 -45.14 50.59 -10.22
CA HIS A 116 -45.01 49.93 -8.92
C HIS A 116 -45.07 48.40 -9.08
N ALA A 117 -44.21 47.67 -8.36
CA ALA A 117 -44.54 46.37 -7.76
C ALA A 117 -43.59 46.09 -6.59
N LEU A 118 -44.19 45.77 -5.44
CA LEU A 118 -43.58 45.25 -4.23
C LEU A 118 -43.08 43.81 -4.48
N ASP A 119 -41.95 43.42 -3.90
CA ASP A 119 -41.89 42.32 -2.92
C ASP A 119 -40.45 41.92 -2.54
N GLN A 120 -40.16 42.16 -1.26
CA GLN A 120 -39.49 41.29 -0.28
C GLN A 120 -38.20 40.54 -0.68
N LEU A 121 -37.07 41.14 -0.27
CA LEU A 121 -35.83 40.43 0.02
C LEU A 121 -35.96 39.69 1.37
N PRO A 122 -35.54 38.43 1.52
CA PRO A 122 -35.63 37.74 2.80
C PRO A 122 -34.62 38.34 3.78
N LEU A 123 -35.16 38.95 4.83
CA LEU A 123 -34.49 39.24 6.09
C LEU A 123 -33.72 38.01 6.58
N PHE A 124 -32.49 38.25 7.02
CA PHE A 124 -31.74 37.35 7.89
C PHE A 124 -32.67 36.81 8.98
N ARG A 125 -32.95 35.49 8.96
CA ARG A 125 -33.59 34.83 10.10
C ARG A 125 -32.66 34.96 11.30
N LEU A 126 -33.02 35.85 12.22
CA LEU A 126 -32.62 35.71 13.62
C LEU A 126 -33.03 34.30 14.05
N ARG A 127 -32.02 33.46 14.35
CA ARG A 127 -32.23 32.12 14.90
C ARG A 127 -33.02 32.26 16.20
N ASP A 128 -34.17 31.59 16.23
CA ASP A 128 -35.01 31.43 17.40
C ASP A 128 -34.20 30.74 18.53
N PRO A 129 -34.09 31.30 19.74
CA PRO A 129 -33.29 30.73 20.83
C PRO A 129 -33.85 29.42 21.42
N ALA A 130 -34.98 28.92 20.92
CA ALA A 130 -35.71 27.78 21.49
C ALA A 130 -35.69 26.49 20.63
N LEU A 131 -34.85 26.41 19.60
CA LEU A 131 -34.57 25.14 18.91
C LEU A 131 -33.51 24.38 19.70
N ALA A 132 -33.87 23.21 20.24
CA ALA A 132 -32.92 22.30 20.88
C ALA A 132 -31.68 22.12 19.99
N THR A 133 -30.49 22.42 20.53
CA THR A 133 -29.22 22.27 19.81
C THR A 133 -29.11 20.85 19.29
N SER A 134 -28.88 20.69 17.98
CA SER A 134 -28.79 19.35 17.39
C SER A 134 -27.61 18.57 17.98
N THR A 135 -27.68 17.24 17.91
CA THR A 135 -26.58 16.36 18.30
C THR A 135 -25.30 16.75 17.55
N PHE A 136 -25.42 17.06 16.26
CA PHE A 136 -24.33 17.57 15.42
C PHE A 136 -23.72 18.87 15.97
N ASP A 137 -24.53 19.91 16.18
CA ASP A 137 -24.06 21.23 16.63
C ASP A 137 -23.34 21.13 17.99
N THR A 138 -23.85 20.27 18.88
CA THR A 138 -23.27 20.05 20.22
C THR A 138 -21.86 19.44 20.12
N VAL A 139 -21.69 18.41 19.28
CA VAL A 139 -20.38 17.75 19.11
C VAL A 139 -19.40 18.66 18.37
N LEU A 140 -19.87 19.36 17.32
CA LEU A 140 -19.04 20.31 16.58
C LEU A 140 -18.51 21.41 17.50
N GLN A 141 -19.37 22.02 18.32
CA GLN A 141 -18.96 23.05 19.27
C GLN A 141 -17.91 22.54 20.26
N LYS A 142 -18.08 21.32 20.79
CA LYS A 142 -17.07 20.69 21.67
C LYS A 142 -15.73 20.50 20.96
N ILE A 143 -15.74 20.08 19.69
CA ILE A 143 -14.51 19.90 18.91
C ILE A 143 -13.82 21.24 18.67
N GLU A 144 -14.56 22.26 18.21
CA GLU A 144 -14.02 23.59 17.91
C GLU A 144 -13.43 24.29 19.14
N THR A 145 -14.06 24.13 20.30
CA THR A 145 -13.61 24.70 21.59
C THR A 145 -12.59 23.84 22.32
N ARG A 146 -12.19 22.69 21.76
CA ARG A 146 -11.29 21.69 22.39
C ARG A 146 -11.84 21.10 23.71
N ALA A 147 -13.13 21.25 23.97
CA ALA A 147 -13.82 20.62 25.10
C ALA A 147 -14.14 19.14 24.87
N ALA A 148 -14.10 18.67 23.61
CA ALA A 148 -14.30 17.26 23.27
C ALA A 148 -13.22 16.37 23.89
N ARG A 149 -13.60 15.20 24.39
CA ARG A 149 -12.64 14.15 24.79
C ARG A 149 -12.40 13.18 23.65
N ALA A 150 -11.14 12.90 23.34
CA ALA A 150 -10.77 11.95 22.28
C ALA A 150 -10.33 10.60 22.88
N GLY A 151 -10.84 9.50 22.31
CA GLY A 151 -10.40 8.15 22.61
C GLY A 151 -9.68 7.55 21.41
N ILE A 152 -8.47 7.03 21.57
CA ILE A 152 -7.71 6.43 20.46
C ILE A 152 -7.39 4.98 20.79
N ILE A 153 -7.91 4.06 19.99
CA ILE A 153 -7.83 2.62 20.22
C ILE A 153 -6.71 2.03 19.35
N GLY A 154 -5.78 1.32 19.97
CA GLY A 154 -4.60 0.74 19.33
C GLY A 154 -3.42 1.71 19.39
N LEU A 155 -2.62 1.62 20.45
CA LEU A 155 -1.45 2.47 20.68
C LEU A 155 -0.20 1.89 20.00
N GLY A 156 -0.35 1.51 18.73
CA GLY A 156 0.74 1.07 17.88
C GLY A 156 1.47 2.24 17.20
N TYR A 157 2.12 1.93 16.08
CA TYR A 157 2.87 2.91 15.29
C TYR A 157 1.99 4.01 14.65
N VAL A 158 0.66 3.82 14.60
CA VAL A 158 -0.31 4.81 14.13
C VAL A 158 -0.93 5.56 15.31
N GLY A 159 -1.58 4.82 16.22
CA GLY A 159 -2.41 5.45 17.24
C GLY A 159 -1.64 6.22 18.31
N LEU A 160 -0.42 5.80 18.71
CA LEU A 160 0.34 6.55 19.70
C LEU A 160 0.83 7.92 19.15
N PRO A 161 1.47 8.01 17.97
CA PRO A 161 1.78 9.31 17.36
C PRO A 161 0.56 10.21 17.18
N LEU A 162 -0.55 9.66 16.70
CA LEU A 162 -1.81 10.40 16.56
C LEU A 162 -2.32 10.91 17.90
N ALA A 163 -2.31 10.10 18.95
CA ALA A 163 -2.76 10.49 20.27
C ALA A 163 -1.98 11.66 20.84
N ILE A 164 -0.66 11.63 20.66
CA ILE A 164 0.20 12.72 21.10
C ILE A 164 0.01 13.97 20.23
N ALA A 165 -0.21 13.83 18.92
CA ALA A 165 -0.52 14.97 18.06
C ALA A 165 -1.87 15.63 18.45
N VAL A 166 -2.90 14.82 18.73
CA VAL A 166 -4.21 15.31 19.17
C VAL A 166 -4.11 15.96 20.56
N ALA A 167 -3.41 15.35 21.51
CA ALA A 167 -3.20 15.94 22.83
C ALA A 167 -2.49 17.31 22.75
N ARG A 168 -1.44 17.41 21.92
CA ARG A 168 -0.71 18.68 21.67
C ARG A 168 -1.60 19.77 21.09
N SER A 169 -2.65 19.41 20.35
CA SER A 169 -3.63 20.38 19.81
C SER A 169 -4.68 20.85 20.82
N GLY A 170 -4.57 20.41 22.07
CA GLY A 170 -5.33 20.93 23.21
C GLY A 170 -6.48 20.03 23.69
N PHE A 171 -6.70 18.87 23.08
CA PHE A 171 -7.72 17.93 23.55
C PHE A 171 -7.23 17.11 24.74
N VAL A 172 -8.18 16.64 25.55
CA VAL A 172 -7.93 15.56 26.50
C VAL A 172 -8.10 14.22 25.79
N VAL A 173 -7.05 13.41 25.79
CA VAL A 173 -6.95 12.16 25.05
C VAL A 173 -6.77 10.98 25.99
N THR A 174 -7.61 9.96 25.83
CA THR A 174 -7.44 8.66 26.47
C THR A 174 -7.02 7.64 25.39
N GLY A 175 -5.83 7.08 25.51
CA GLY A 175 -5.36 5.97 24.70
C GLY A 175 -5.86 4.62 25.22
N PHE A 176 -6.30 3.74 24.34
CA PHE A 176 -6.80 2.41 24.68
C PHE A 176 -5.97 1.33 23.99
N ASP A 177 -5.47 0.35 24.74
CA ASP A 177 -4.81 -0.83 24.16
C ASP A 177 -5.07 -2.07 25.03
N ILE A 178 -5.03 -3.25 24.42
CA ILE A 178 -5.23 -4.51 25.15
C ILE A 178 -3.94 -4.99 25.83
N ASP A 179 -2.78 -4.46 25.43
CA ASP A 179 -1.48 -4.86 25.95
C ASP A 179 -1.13 -4.06 27.21
N PRO A 180 -1.15 -4.68 28.41
CA PRO A 180 -0.83 -3.99 29.66
C PRO A 180 0.65 -3.56 29.73
N SER A 181 1.55 -4.20 28.97
CA SER A 181 2.97 -3.82 28.98
C SER A 181 3.20 -2.43 28.39
N LYS A 182 2.36 -2.02 27.43
CA LYS A 182 2.36 -0.66 26.88
C LYS A 182 1.95 0.36 27.93
N MET A 183 0.94 0.06 28.76
CA MET A 183 0.51 0.95 29.85
C MET A 183 1.65 1.20 30.82
N VAL A 184 2.35 0.14 31.24
CA VAL A 184 3.53 0.24 32.13
C VAL A 184 4.63 1.12 31.53
N ALA A 185 4.86 1.04 30.22
CA ALA A 185 5.84 1.89 29.54
C ALA A 185 5.39 3.36 29.52
N LEU A 186 4.15 3.63 29.12
CA LEU A 186 3.58 4.97 28.98
C LEU A 186 3.46 5.68 30.35
N ASP A 187 3.02 4.96 31.39
CA ASP A 187 2.99 5.47 32.77
C ASP A 187 4.40 5.87 33.24
N GLY A 188 5.41 5.12 32.81
CA GLY A 188 6.82 5.43 33.03
C GLY A 188 7.40 6.52 32.12
N ARG A 189 6.58 7.21 31.32
CA ARG A 189 6.98 8.19 30.29
C ARG A 189 7.98 7.65 29.27
N ARG A 190 7.94 6.35 29.00
CA ARG A 190 8.78 5.70 28.00
C ARG A 190 7.97 5.35 26.77
N SER A 191 8.32 5.94 25.64
CA SER A 191 7.80 5.56 24.35
C SER A 191 8.50 4.30 23.87
N TYR A 192 7.71 3.36 23.34
CA TYR A 192 8.20 2.17 22.63
C TYR A 192 8.12 2.34 21.10
N ILE A 193 7.79 3.55 20.62
CA ILE A 193 7.70 3.91 19.21
C ILE A 193 8.61 5.11 18.93
N ASP A 194 9.56 4.97 18.01
CA ASP A 194 10.54 6.02 17.68
C ASP A 194 9.92 7.35 17.21
N ALA A 195 8.71 7.30 16.62
CA ALA A 195 7.99 8.49 16.16
C ALA A 195 7.54 9.43 17.30
N VAL A 196 7.55 8.96 18.56
CA VAL A 196 7.24 9.75 19.74
C VAL A 196 8.41 9.65 20.71
N SER A 197 9.06 10.77 21.03
CA SER A 197 10.12 10.77 22.05
C SER A 197 9.53 10.75 23.46
N ASP A 198 10.29 10.20 24.41
CA ASP A 198 9.93 10.18 25.84
C ASP A 198 9.58 11.58 26.37
N ALA A 199 10.34 12.60 25.99
CA ALA A 199 10.09 13.99 26.39
C ALA A 199 8.76 14.52 25.84
N ALA A 200 8.46 14.19 24.59
CA ALA A 200 7.21 14.56 23.93
C ALA A 200 5.99 13.89 24.58
N LEU A 201 6.13 12.62 24.95
CA LEU A 201 5.11 11.86 25.67
C LEU A 201 4.90 12.44 27.08
N ALA A 202 5.99 12.64 27.82
CA ALA A 202 5.97 13.18 29.18
C ALA A 202 5.26 14.53 29.24
N ALA A 203 5.55 15.44 28.30
CA ALA A 203 4.94 16.76 28.25
C ALA A 203 3.39 16.72 28.17
N GLU A 204 2.83 15.77 27.44
CA GLU A 204 1.37 15.64 27.29
C GLU A 204 0.72 14.94 28.50
N ILE A 205 1.40 13.96 29.10
CA ILE A 205 0.90 13.29 30.31
C ILE A 205 0.96 14.26 31.50
N ASP A 206 2.07 14.95 31.70
CA ASP A 206 2.27 15.86 32.84
C ASP A 206 1.36 17.09 32.75
N ALA A 207 0.97 17.48 31.53
CA ALA A 207 -0.06 18.50 31.32
C ALA A 207 -1.50 18.00 31.51
N GLY A 208 -1.71 16.72 31.84
CA GLY A 208 -3.02 16.10 32.01
C GLY A 208 -3.83 15.98 30.71
N ARG A 209 -3.17 16.05 29.55
CA ARG A 209 -3.81 15.95 28.22
C ARG A 209 -3.78 14.56 27.64
N PHE A 210 -2.91 13.67 28.12
CA PHE A 210 -2.85 12.28 27.67
C PHE A 210 -2.81 11.31 28.85
N GLU A 211 -3.62 10.27 28.78
CA GLU A 211 -3.55 9.09 29.63
C GLU A 211 -3.75 7.83 28.78
N ALA A 212 -3.30 6.67 29.25
CA ALA A 212 -3.52 5.39 28.57
C ALA A 212 -4.16 4.38 29.52
N THR A 213 -5.01 3.51 28.99
CA THR A 213 -5.68 2.48 29.78
C THR A 213 -5.97 1.21 28.98
N THR A 214 -6.08 0.09 29.69
CA THR A 214 -6.67 -1.15 29.15
C THR A 214 -8.18 -1.26 29.44
N ASN A 215 -8.76 -0.30 30.16
CA ASN A 215 -10.17 -0.31 30.52
C ASN A 215 -11.02 0.43 29.48
N PHE A 216 -11.61 -0.33 28.56
CA PHE A 216 -12.44 0.19 27.48
C PHE A 216 -13.78 0.81 27.95
N ALA A 217 -14.16 0.67 29.24
CA ALA A 217 -15.31 1.39 29.80
C ALA A 217 -15.21 2.92 29.64
N GLY A 218 -13.99 3.47 29.59
CA GLY A 218 -13.75 4.90 29.37
C GLY A 218 -14.26 5.44 28.03
N LEU A 219 -14.55 4.58 27.04
CA LEU A 219 -15.08 4.99 25.74
C LEU A 219 -16.41 5.75 25.85
N ALA A 220 -17.24 5.47 26.86
CA ALA A 220 -18.50 6.17 27.10
C ALA A 220 -18.31 7.68 27.36
N ALA A 221 -17.16 8.06 27.91
CA ALA A 221 -16.81 9.45 28.20
C ALA A 221 -16.19 10.20 27.01
N CYS A 222 -15.83 9.50 25.93
CA CYS A 222 -15.23 10.11 24.74
C CYS A 222 -16.32 10.73 23.85
N ASP A 223 -16.02 11.86 23.20
CA ASP A 223 -16.87 12.47 22.17
C ASP A 223 -16.37 12.10 20.76
N VAL A 224 -15.06 11.88 20.59
CA VAL A 224 -14.45 11.40 19.35
C VAL A 224 -13.70 10.11 19.66
N ILE A 225 -13.92 9.05 18.89
CA ILE A 225 -13.29 7.73 19.06
C ILE A 225 -12.60 7.35 17.76
N ILE A 226 -11.33 6.99 17.80
CA ILE A 226 -10.52 6.65 16.64
C ILE A 226 -10.03 5.20 16.73
N ILE A 227 -10.18 4.44 15.64
CA ILE A 227 -9.79 3.03 15.55
C ILE A 227 -8.49 2.88 14.75
N CYS A 228 -7.40 2.59 15.45
CA CYS A 228 -6.03 2.40 14.91
C CYS A 228 -5.49 0.99 15.22
N VAL A 229 -6.33 -0.04 15.07
CA VAL A 229 -5.98 -1.44 15.37
C VAL A 229 -5.37 -2.16 14.16
N PRO A 230 -4.62 -3.26 14.38
CA PRO A 230 -4.02 -4.01 13.27
C PRO A 230 -5.05 -4.57 12.29
N THR A 231 -4.71 -4.57 11.00
CA THR A 231 -5.48 -5.22 9.92
C THR A 231 -4.57 -6.18 9.13
N PRO A 232 -4.19 -7.32 9.73
CA PRO A 232 -3.27 -8.26 9.11
C PRO A 232 -3.91 -9.02 7.95
N LEU A 233 -3.12 -9.85 7.27
CA LEU A 233 -3.63 -10.89 6.39
C LEU A 233 -3.62 -12.26 7.07
N THR A 234 -4.59 -13.09 6.71
CA THR A 234 -4.58 -14.52 7.03
C THR A 234 -3.46 -15.24 6.28
N LYS A 235 -3.22 -16.51 6.61
CA LYS A 235 -2.26 -17.38 5.89
C LYS A 235 -2.57 -17.53 4.39
N HIS A 236 -3.80 -17.21 3.98
CA HIS A 236 -4.25 -17.27 2.59
C HIS A 236 -4.17 -15.91 1.87
N ARG A 237 -3.60 -14.89 2.51
CA ARG A 237 -3.54 -13.50 2.05
C ARG A 237 -4.91 -12.82 1.92
N ASP A 238 -5.89 -13.30 2.67
CA ASP A 238 -7.18 -12.63 2.81
C ASP A 238 -7.11 -11.59 3.94
N PRO A 239 -7.78 -10.43 3.81
CA PRO A 239 -7.95 -9.47 4.90
C PRO A 239 -8.51 -10.11 6.18
N ASP A 240 -7.89 -9.82 7.33
CA ASP A 240 -8.40 -10.21 8.64
C ASP A 240 -8.92 -8.97 9.39
N LEU A 241 -10.24 -8.80 9.38
CA LEU A 241 -10.93 -7.69 10.04
C LEU A 241 -11.37 -8.00 11.48
N SER A 242 -11.00 -9.14 12.04
CA SER A 242 -11.43 -9.55 13.38
C SER A 242 -11.13 -8.49 14.46
N PHE A 243 -10.00 -7.80 14.35
CA PHE A 243 -9.61 -6.70 15.24
C PHE A 243 -10.51 -5.47 15.11
N VAL A 244 -10.85 -5.07 13.87
CA VAL A 244 -11.75 -3.93 13.60
C VAL A 244 -13.16 -4.24 14.07
N GLU A 245 -13.64 -5.46 13.80
CA GLU A 245 -14.96 -5.92 14.24
C GLU A 245 -15.06 -5.98 15.78
N ALA A 246 -14.09 -6.59 16.44
CA ALA A 246 -14.04 -6.68 17.90
C ALA A 246 -13.99 -5.28 18.56
N THR A 247 -13.22 -4.37 17.97
CA THR A 247 -13.15 -2.98 18.43
C THR A 247 -14.49 -2.26 18.24
N SER A 248 -15.12 -2.41 17.06
CA SER A 248 -16.42 -1.82 16.77
C SER A 248 -17.50 -2.31 17.73
N ARG A 249 -17.49 -3.61 18.09
CA ARG A 249 -18.41 -4.17 19.11
C ARG A 249 -18.14 -3.60 20.50
N SER A 250 -16.87 -3.44 20.86
CA SER A 250 -16.48 -2.83 22.15
C SER A 250 -16.95 -1.37 22.27
N ILE A 251 -16.92 -0.63 21.15
CA ILE A 251 -17.49 0.72 21.05
C ILE A 251 -19.02 0.65 21.14
N ALA A 252 -19.67 -0.25 20.40
CA ALA A 252 -21.13 -0.39 20.37
C ALA A 252 -21.72 -0.62 21.78
N GLU A 253 -21.08 -1.42 22.63
CA GLU A 253 -21.47 -1.63 24.03
C GLU A 253 -21.53 -0.35 24.89
N ARG A 254 -20.86 0.72 24.45
CA ARG A 254 -20.67 1.99 25.18
C ARG A 254 -21.04 3.21 24.33
N LEU A 255 -21.63 2.98 23.16
CA LEU A 255 -21.99 4.01 22.21
C LEU A 255 -23.14 4.84 22.79
N ARG A 256 -23.05 6.16 22.64
CA ARG A 256 -24.08 7.11 23.04
C ARG A 256 -24.32 8.15 21.95
N PRO A 257 -25.48 8.83 21.97
CA PRO A 257 -25.68 9.98 21.12
C PRO A 257 -24.60 11.05 21.31
N GLY A 258 -24.24 11.72 20.21
CA GLY A 258 -23.23 12.76 20.19
C GLY A 258 -21.79 12.23 20.25
N GLN A 259 -21.52 11.14 19.55
CA GLN A 259 -20.16 10.63 19.34
C GLN A 259 -19.80 10.61 17.86
N LEU A 260 -18.53 10.90 17.55
CA LEU A 260 -17.90 10.64 16.26
C LEU A 260 -17.00 9.40 16.38
N VAL A 261 -17.20 8.41 15.52
CA VAL A 261 -16.32 7.23 15.41
C VAL A 261 -15.59 7.27 14.07
N ALA A 262 -14.27 7.32 14.11
CA ALA A 262 -13.42 7.36 12.93
C ALA A 262 -12.60 6.07 12.80
N LEU A 263 -12.65 5.43 11.64
CA LEU A 263 -11.75 4.34 11.29
C LEU A 263 -10.49 4.91 10.61
N GLU A 264 -9.31 4.59 11.13
CA GLU A 264 -8.02 4.89 10.48
C GLU A 264 -7.23 3.64 10.07
N SER A 265 -7.61 2.50 10.63
CA SER A 265 -6.99 1.21 10.31
C SER A 265 -7.15 0.94 8.82
N THR A 266 -6.04 0.63 8.14
CA THR A 266 -6.05 0.44 6.68
C THR A 266 -6.95 -0.74 6.31
N THR A 267 -7.82 -0.54 5.32
CA THR A 267 -8.82 -1.53 4.93
C THR A 267 -9.27 -1.35 3.48
N TYR A 268 -10.23 -2.17 3.01
CA TYR A 268 -10.81 -2.09 1.66
C TYR A 268 -12.04 -1.18 1.59
N PRO A 269 -12.33 -0.60 0.40
CA PRO A 269 -13.54 0.19 0.15
C PRO A 269 -14.82 -0.54 0.56
N GLY A 270 -15.59 0.08 1.45
CA GLY A 270 -16.84 -0.43 2.03
C GLY A 270 -16.72 -0.86 3.49
N THR A 271 -15.53 -0.96 4.08
CA THR A 271 -15.39 -1.46 5.46
C THR A 271 -16.08 -0.55 6.49
N THR A 272 -15.88 0.76 6.36
CA THR A 272 -16.46 1.75 7.28
C THR A 272 -17.98 1.68 7.26
N ASP A 273 -18.58 1.59 6.08
CA ASP A 273 -20.04 1.65 5.91
C ASP A 273 -20.72 0.28 6.11
N ASP A 274 -20.14 -0.80 5.58
CA ASP A 274 -20.74 -2.14 5.56
C ASP A 274 -20.44 -2.95 6.83
N ILE A 275 -19.40 -2.58 7.60
CA ILE A 275 -18.96 -3.33 8.79
C ILE A 275 -19.03 -2.46 10.03
N VAL A 276 -18.23 -1.38 10.09
CA VAL A 276 -18.13 -0.54 11.30
C VAL A 276 -19.47 0.10 11.62
N LYS A 277 -20.06 0.83 10.67
CA LYS A 277 -21.38 1.47 10.83
C LYS A 277 -22.46 0.45 11.15
N VAL A 278 -22.51 -0.69 10.45
CA VAL A 278 -23.51 -1.75 10.69
C VAL A 278 -23.43 -2.30 12.11
N ILE A 279 -22.22 -2.56 12.62
CA ILE A 279 -22.03 -3.03 14.01
C ILE A 279 -22.53 -1.98 15.01
N LEU A 280 -22.18 -0.70 14.80
CA LEU A 280 -22.55 0.39 15.69
C LEU A 280 -24.07 0.66 15.67
N GLU A 281 -24.72 0.60 14.50
CA GLU A 281 -26.18 0.75 14.38
C GLU A 281 -26.96 -0.44 14.96
N GLY A 282 -26.30 -1.57 15.24
CA GLY A 282 -26.89 -2.69 15.97
C GLY A 282 -27.34 -2.34 17.38
N THR A 283 -26.89 -1.20 17.93
CA THR A 283 -27.35 -0.64 19.21
C THR A 283 -28.75 -0.03 19.16
N GLY A 284 -29.29 0.21 17.96
CA GLY A 284 -30.52 0.95 17.72
C GLY A 284 -30.31 2.43 17.42
N LEU A 285 -29.11 2.99 17.70
CA LEU A 285 -28.73 4.35 17.28
C LEU A 285 -28.45 4.40 15.77
N LYS A 286 -28.58 5.58 15.18
CA LYS A 286 -28.38 5.81 13.73
C LYS A 286 -27.26 6.80 13.42
N SER A 287 -26.40 6.42 12.47
CA SER A 287 -25.35 7.30 11.98
C SER A 287 -25.97 8.46 11.18
N GLY A 288 -25.42 9.67 11.34
CA GLY A 288 -25.95 10.91 10.78
C GLY A 288 -27.17 11.47 11.52
N VAL A 289 -27.57 10.88 12.64
CA VAL A 289 -28.67 11.37 13.50
C VAL A 289 -28.25 11.37 14.96
N ASP A 290 -27.93 10.19 15.49
CA ASP A 290 -27.55 10.00 16.90
C ASP A 290 -26.04 10.04 17.08
N PHE A 291 -25.29 9.44 16.15
CA PHE A 291 -23.82 9.44 16.16
C PHE A 291 -23.30 9.65 14.73
N PHE A 292 -21.99 9.76 14.57
CA PHE A 292 -21.36 10.03 13.28
C PHE A 292 -20.23 9.05 13.02
N VAL A 293 -20.06 8.64 11.77
CA VAL A 293 -19.00 7.74 11.33
C VAL A 293 -18.17 8.40 10.23
N GLY A 294 -16.86 8.18 10.25
CA GLY A 294 -15.99 8.60 9.17
C GLY A 294 -14.75 7.73 9.02
N PHE A 295 -14.01 7.99 7.95
CA PHE A 295 -12.73 7.33 7.67
C PHE A 295 -11.63 8.36 7.43
N SER A 296 -10.43 8.09 7.95
CA SER A 296 -9.24 8.87 7.66
C SER A 296 -8.01 7.97 7.61
N PRO A 297 -7.42 7.70 6.44
CA PRO A 297 -6.30 6.77 6.38
C PRO A 297 -5.04 7.40 6.97
N GLU A 298 -4.28 6.61 7.72
CA GLU A 298 -2.90 6.95 8.06
C GLU A 298 -2.01 6.90 6.81
N ARG A 299 -1.09 7.86 6.67
CA ARG A 299 -0.17 8.06 5.54
C ARG A 299 1.29 8.26 5.97
N GLU A 300 1.62 8.00 7.24
CA GLU A 300 2.99 8.03 7.77
C GLU A 300 4.00 7.24 6.91
N ASP A 301 5.21 7.81 6.80
CA ASP A 301 6.37 7.15 6.21
C ASP A 301 7.45 6.90 7.29
N PRO A 302 7.61 5.66 7.79
CA PRO A 302 8.52 5.36 8.88
C PRO A 302 9.96 5.80 8.60
N GLY A 303 10.60 6.46 9.55
CA GLY A 303 11.99 6.95 9.44
C GLY A 303 12.16 8.18 8.55
N ASN A 304 11.07 8.80 8.10
CA ASN A 304 11.13 10.07 7.36
C ASN A 304 11.44 11.23 8.31
N GLN A 305 12.50 12.00 8.02
CA GLN A 305 12.93 13.12 8.85
C GLN A 305 12.28 14.45 8.45
N HIS A 306 11.57 14.50 7.32
CA HIS A 306 11.06 15.75 6.73
C HIS A 306 9.57 15.94 6.97
N TYR A 307 8.85 14.84 7.18
CA TYR A 307 7.41 14.84 7.42
C TYR A 307 7.12 14.27 8.81
N HIS A 308 6.15 14.89 9.48
CA HIS A 308 5.62 14.47 10.77
C HIS A 308 4.11 14.38 10.65
N THR A 309 3.45 13.67 11.56
CA THR A 309 1.98 13.49 11.58
C THR A 309 1.20 14.78 11.39
N ALA A 310 1.67 15.88 11.99
CA ALA A 310 1.01 17.18 11.89
C ALA A 310 1.15 17.87 10.52
N THR A 311 2.14 17.50 9.69
CA THR A 311 2.42 18.14 8.39
C THR A 311 1.94 17.33 7.19
N ILE A 312 1.70 16.04 7.35
CA ILE A 312 1.16 15.18 6.30
C ILE A 312 -0.30 15.54 6.04
N PRO A 313 -0.71 15.85 4.80
CA PRO A 313 -2.11 16.13 4.50
C PRO A 313 -3.00 14.94 4.86
N LYS A 314 -4.01 15.17 5.70
CA LYS A 314 -4.91 14.14 6.19
C LYS A 314 -6.14 14.05 5.29
N VAL A 315 -6.32 12.91 4.61
CA VAL A 315 -7.53 12.64 3.85
C VAL A 315 -8.66 12.31 4.83
N VAL A 316 -9.83 12.92 4.65
CA VAL A 316 -10.98 12.67 5.53
C VAL A 316 -12.26 12.45 4.73
N ALA A 317 -13.10 11.54 5.22
CA ALA A 317 -14.45 11.33 4.76
C ALA A 317 -15.39 11.13 5.95
N GLY A 318 -16.67 11.40 5.75
CA GLY A 318 -17.72 11.12 6.73
C GLY A 318 -18.96 10.54 6.05
N ASP A 319 -19.75 9.81 6.82
CA ASP A 319 -21.09 9.36 6.46
C ASP A 319 -22.05 10.54 6.41
N GLY A 320 -22.02 11.26 5.28
CA GLY A 320 -22.79 12.48 5.06
C GLY A 320 -22.06 13.78 5.42
N PRO A 321 -22.68 14.93 5.12
CA PRO A 321 -22.04 16.24 5.24
C PRO A 321 -21.72 16.63 6.69
N GLU A 322 -22.55 16.22 7.66
CA GLU A 322 -22.35 16.51 9.07
C GLU A 322 -21.15 15.75 9.64
N ALA A 323 -21.08 14.43 9.40
CA ALA A 323 -19.92 13.63 9.79
C ALA A 323 -18.62 14.17 9.15
N LEU A 324 -18.67 14.55 7.86
CA LEU A 324 -17.51 15.16 7.19
C LEU A 324 -17.09 16.48 7.85
N ALA A 325 -18.03 17.32 8.28
CA ALA A 325 -17.73 18.56 8.98
C ALA A 325 -17.04 18.29 10.33
N LEU A 326 -17.52 17.30 11.10
CA LEU A 326 -16.88 16.89 12.36
C LEU A 326 -15.47 16.33 12.14
N MET A 327 -15.29 15.48 11.12
CA MET A 327 -13.99 14.93 10.74
C MET A 327 -13.00 16.04 10.37
N LYS A 328 -13.43 17.02 9.57
CA LYS A 328 -12.60 18.19 9.21
C LYS A 328 -12.23 19.02 10.43
N ALA A 329 -13.18 19.32 11.31
CA ALA A 329 -12.94 20.12 12.50
C ALA A 329 -11.98 19.42 13.48
N PHE A 330 -12.13 18.11 13.65
CA PHE A 330 -11.30 17.32 14.55
C PHE A 330 -9.87 17.14 14.01
N TYR A 331 -9.71 16.61 12.79
CA TYR A 331 -8.36 16.42 12.24
C TYR A 331 -7.66 17.74 11.92
N GLY A 332 -8.39 18.77 11.48
CA GLY A 332 -7.84 20.10 11.22
C GLY A 332 -7.32 20.81 12.46
N ALA A 333 -7.63 20.31 13.66
CA ALA A 333 -6.99 20.75 14.89
C ALA A 333 -5.57 20.18 15.07
N ALA A 334 -5.36 18.94 14.64
CA ALA A 334 -4.14 18.18 14.87
C ALA A 334 -3.16 18.23 13.70
N VAL A 335 -3.64 18.51 12.48
CA VAL A 335 -2.82 18.58 11.26
C VAL A 335 -2.97 19.90 10.52
N SER A 336 -1.96 20.25 9.73
CA SER A 336 -1.90 21.51 8.98
C SER A 336 -2.84 21.54 7.77
N THR A 337 -3.06 20.39 7.12
CA THR A 337 -3.83 20.30 5.88
C THR A 337 -4.80 19.14 5.93
N VAL A 338 -6.09 19.41 5.72
CA VAL A 338 -7.14 18.39 5.60
C VAL A 338 -7.65 18.36 4.17
N VAL A 339 -7.76 17.16 3.61
CA VAL A 339 -8.22 16.91 2.23
C VAL A 339 -9.53 16.12 2.29
N PRO A 340 -10.69 16.78 2.21
CA PRO A 340 -11.97 16.10 2.25
C PRO A 340 -12.23 15.35 0.93
N VAL A 341 -12.83 14.17 1.03
CA VAL A 341 -13.36 13.41 -0.12
C VAL A 341 -14.83 13.05 0.10
N SER A 342 -15.49 12.62 -0.96
CA SER A 342 -16.95 12.51 -1.02
C SER A 342 -17.56 11.33 -0.25
N SER A 343 -16.79 10.28 0.05
CA SER A 343 -17.30 9.08 0.73
C SER A 343 -16.20 8.34 1.49
N ASN A 344 -16.58 7.53 2.49
CA ASN A 344 -15.66 6.68 3.23
C ASN A 344 -14.94 5.70 2.29
N ALA A 345 -15.70 5.06 1.38
CA ALA A 345 -15.14 4.18 0.34
C ALA A 345 -14.09 4.88 -0.55
N THR A 346 -14.29 6.17 -0.89
CA THR A 346 -13.28 6.96 -1.62
C THR A 346 -12.01 7.12 -0.79
N ALA A 347 -12.12 7.47 0.50
CA ALA A 347 -10.97 7.65 1.37
C ALA A 347 -10.22 6.32 1.63
N GLU A 348 -10.93 5.22 1.79
CA GLU A 348 -10.36 3.86 1.87
C GLU A 348 -9.61 3.50 0.58
N ALA A 349 -10.20 3.81 -0.58
CA ALA A 349 -9.58 3.57 -1.89
C ALA A 349 -8.32 4.42 -2.12
N VAL A 350 -8.26 5.66 -1.61
CA VAL A 350 -7.07 6.51 -1.68
C VAL A 350 -5.87 5.79 -1.07
N LYS A 351 -6.03 5.23 0.14
CA LYS A 351 -4.95 4.54 0.83
C LYS A 351 -4.44 3.33 0.05
N LEU A 352 -5.36 2.51 -0.46
CA LEU A 352 -4.98 1.36 -1.27
C LEU A 352 -4.29 1.79 -2.56
N THR A 353 -4.78 2.84 -3.23
CA THR A 353 -4.21 3.37 -4.47
C THR A 353 -2.76 3.81 -4.27
N GLU A 354 -2.45 4.51 -3.17
CA GLU A 354 -1.08 4.93 -2.84
C GLU A 354 -0.13 3.74 -2.70
N ASN A 355 -0.56 2.70 -2.00
CA ASN A 355 0.26 1.52 -1.75
C ASN A 355 0.36 0.59 -2.97
N ILE A 356 -0.70 0.47 -3.77
CA ILE A 356 -0.70 -0.23 -5.06
C ILE A 356 0.27 0.46 -6.01
N PHE A 357 0.19 1.79 -6.13
CA PHE A 357 1.09 2.56 -6.98
C PHE A 357 2.55 2.32 -6.61
N ARG A 358 2.90 2.36 -5.31
CA ARG A 358 4.25 2.06 -4.83
C ARG A 358 4.67 0.62 -5.12
N SER A 359 3.81 -0.36 -4.86
CA SER A 359 4.10 -1.78 -5.11
C SER A 359 4.38 -2.08 -6.59
N VAL A 360 3.51 -1.59 -7.48
CA VAL A 360 3.61 -1.79 -8.93
C VAL A 360 4.85 -1.13 -9.51
N ASN A 361 5.18 0.10 -9.11
CA ASN A 361 6.37 0.76 -9.64
C ASN A 361 7.66 0.13 -9.12
N ILE A 362 7.69 -0.39 -7.88
CA ILE A 362 8.84 -1.16 -7.38
C ILE A 362 8.98 -2.47 -8.18
N ALA A 363 7.88 -3.16 -8.47
CA ALA A 363 7.91 -4.35 -9.32
C ALA A 363 8.43 -4.04 -10.72
N LEU A 364 7.99 -2.94 -11.33
CA LEU A 364 8.45 -2.50 -12.64
C LEU A 364 9.97 -2.30 -12.66
N VAL A 365 10.54 -1.55 -11.72
CA VAL A 365 12.00 -1.32 -11.71
C VAL A 365 12.79 -2.58 -11.35
N ASN A 366 12.22 -3.48 -10.54
CA ASN A 366 12.79 -4.80 -10.28
C ASN A 366 12.81 -5.69 -11.53
N GLU A 367 11.74 -5.67 -12.33
CA GLU A 367 11.69 -6.39 -13.62
C GLU A 367 12.70 -5.80 -14.60
N LEU A 368 12.70 -4.47 -14.78
CA LEU A 368 13.65 -3.77 -15.64
C LEU A 368 15.11 -4.07 -15.27
N LYS A 369 15.42 -4.16 -13.97
CA LYS A 369 16.74 -4.56 -13.49
C LYS A 369 17.17 -5.93 -14.03
N THR A 370 16.29 -6.93 -14.04
CA THR A 370 16.63 -8.26 -14.58
C THR A 370 16.84 -8.23 -16.09
N VAL A 371 16.02 -7.45 -16.81
CA VAL A 371 16.10 -7.31 -18.27
C VAL A 371 17.37 -6.56 -18.67
N TYR A 372 17.63 -5.40 -18.08
CA TYR A 372 18.80 -4.58 -18.36
C TYR A 372 20.10 -5.28 -17.96
N ALA A 373 20.11 -6.04 -16.85
CA ALA A 373 21.27 -6.86 -16.50
C ALA A 373 21.60 -7.89 -17.59
N ALA A 374 20.60 -8.53 -18.20
CA ALA A 374 20.81 -9.46 -19.32
C ALA A 374 21.31 -8.75 -20.60
N MET A 375 21.03 -7.45 -20.74
CA MET A 375 21.51 -6.60 -21.83
C MET A 375 22.88 -5.93 -21.54
N GLY A 376 23.42 -6.08 -20.33
CA GLY A 376 24.64 -5.37 -19.90
C GLY A 376 24.43 -3.87 -19.64
N ILE A 377 23.19 -3.43 -19.36
CA ILE A 377 22.83 -2.04 -19.09
C ILE A 377 22.64 -1.85 -17.57
N ASP A 378 23.19 -0.76 -17.02
CA ASP A 378 23.01 -0.42 -15.61
C ASP A 378 21.66 0.28 -15.35
N VAL A 379 20.75 -0.44 -14.69
CA VAL A 379 19.43 0.08 -14.33
C VAL A 379 19.48 1.34 -13.46
N TRP A 380 20.51 1.50 -12.63
CA TRP A 380 20.64 2.69 -11.77
C TRP A 380 20.98 3.92 -12.58
N GLU A 381 21.90 3.80 -13.55
CA GLU A 381 22.20 4.86 -14.51
C GLU A 381 20.95 5.22 -15.33
N VAL A 382 20.18 4.23 -15.80
CA VAL A 382 18.92 4.47 -16.52
C VAL A 382 17.93 5.27 -15.66
N ILE A 383 17.72 4.89 -14.40
CA ILE A 383 16.81 5.60 -13.49
C ILE A 383 17.32 7.02 -13.20
N ASP A 384 18.63 7.17 -12.98
CA ASP A 384 19.25 8.47 -12.68
C ASP A 384 19.23 9.42 -13.88
N ALA A 385 19.31 8.92 -15.11
CA ALA A 385 19.10 9.71 -16.31
C ALA A 385 17.60 10.04 -16.48
N ALA A 386 16.71 9.05 -16.31
CA ALA A 386 15.27 9.23 -16.50
C ALA A 386 14.66 10.23 -15.50
N LYS A 387 15.12 10.26 -14.25
CA LYS A 387 14.64 11.20 -13.22
C LYS A 387 14.95 12.67 -13.52
N THR A 388 15.84 12.96 -14.47
CA THR A 388 16.08 14.33 -14.92
C THR A 388 14.92 14.90 -15.74
N LYS A 389 14.00 14.05 -16.22
CA LYS A 389 12.80 14.48 -16.91
C LYS A 389 11.84 15.15 -15.92
N PRO A 390 11.48 16.44 -16.12
CA PRO A 390 10.74 17.21 -15.12
C PRO A 390 9.25 16.86 -14.99
N PHE A 391 8.73 15.97 -15.84
CA PHE A 391 7.32 15.57 -15.83
C PHE A 391 7.14 14.10 -16.24
N GLY A 392 6.10 13.47 -15.69
CA GLY A 392 5.68 12.11 -16.07
C GLY A 392 6.63 10.99 -15.66
N TYR A 393 7.63 11.26 -14.82
CA TYR A 393 8.52 10.25 -14.26
C TYR A 393 8.77 10.53 -12.77
N MET A 394 8.44 9.54 -11.94
CA MET A 394 8.73 9.54 -10.51
C MET A 394 9.66 8.35 -10.26
N PRO A 395 10.90 8.55 -9.78
CA PRO A 395 11.85 7.46 -9.66
C PRO A 395 11.45 6.49 -8.55
N PHE A 396 11.48 5.20 -8.89
CA PHE A 396 11.50 4.09 -7.95
C PHE A 396 12.82 3.35 -8.15
N TYR A 397 13.28 2.66 -7.12
CA TYR A 397 14.59 2.02 -7.14
C TYR A 397 14.45 0.52 -6.87
N PRO A 398 15.20 -0.32 -7.61
CA PRO A 398 15.15 -1.75 -7.38
C PRO A 398 15.81 -2.12 -6.05
N GLY A 399 15.54 -3.33 -5.57
CA GLY A 399 16.07 -3.79 -4.29
C GLY A 399 16.02 -5.30 -4.11
N PRO A 400 16.27 -5.80 -2.89
CA PRO A 400 16.26 -7.23 -2.59
C PRO A 400 14.86 -7.81 -2.43
N GLY A 401 13.83 -6.97 -2.40
CA GLY A 401 12.43 -7.33 -2.20
C GLY A 401 11.66 -6.18 -1.53
N LEU A 402 10.38 -6.43 -1.27
CA LEU A 402 9.54 -5.54 -0.47
C LEU A 402 9.61 -5.91 1.00
N GLY A 403 9.38 -4.94 1.88
CA GLY A 403 9.10 -5.20 3.27
C GLY A 403 8.32 -4.06 3.93
N GLY A 404 8.18 -4.14 5.25
CA GLY A 404 7.22 -3.34 6.02
C GLY A 404 5.81 -3.90 5.89
N HIS A 405 4.86 -3.41 6.68
CA HIS A 405 3.49 -3.94 6.61
C HIS A 405 2.71 -3.47 5.39
N CYS A 406 2.76 -2.18 5.05
CA CYS A 406 1.78 -1.62 4.11
C CYS A 406 1.91 -2.17 2.68
N ILE A 407 3.12 -2.27 2.14
CA ILE A 407 3.31 -2.57 0.71
C ILE A 407 3.16 -4.05 0.35
N PRO A 408 3.63 -5.00 1.17
CA PRO A 408 3.35 -6.42 0.97
C PRO A 408 1.89 -6.84 1.25
N ILE A 409 1.11 -6.03 1.98
CA ILE A 409 -0.21 -6.41 2.47
C ILE A 409 -1.33 -5.66 1.74
N ASP A 410 -1.35 -4.33 1.84
CA ASP A 410 -2.50 -3.50 1.50
C ASP A 410 -2.95 -3.65 0.03
N PRO A 411 -2.07 -3.81 -0.97
CA PRO A 411 -2.52 -4.04 -2.35
C PRO A 411 -3.44 -5.26 -2.50
N PHE A 412 -3.26 -6.31 -1.69
CA PHE A 412 -4.08 -7.52 -1.74
C PHE A 412 -5.48 -7.33 -1.15
N TYR A 413 -5.73 -6.27 -0.38
CA TYR A 413 -7.08 -5.92 0.07
C TYR A 413 -7.98 -5.61 -1.13
N LEU A 414 -7.47 -4.85 -2.10
CA LEU A 414 -8.22 -4.57 -3.32
C LEU A 414 -8.35 -5.82 -4.19
N THR A 415 -7.31 -6.66 -4.27
CA THR A 415 -7.39 -7.95 -4.98
C THR A 415 -8.45 -8.86 -4.40
N TRP A 416 -8.61 -8.88 -3.08
CA TRP A 416 -9.67 -9.65 -2.43
C TRP A 416 -11.04 -9.05 -2.73
N LYS A 417 -11.24 -7.74 -2.51
CA LYS A 417 -12.53 -7.06 -2.71
C LYS A 417 -12.98 -7.07 -4.17
N SER A 418 -12.05 -6.99 -5.13
CA SER A 418 -12.39 -6.96 -6.57
C SER A 418 -13.00 -8.26 -7.08
N ARG A 419 -12.80 -9.39 -6.38
CA ARG A 419 -13.41 -10.68 -6.71
C ARG A 419 -14.93 -10.66 -6.58
N GLU A 420 -15.48 -9.87 -5.64
CA GLU A 420 -16.92 -9.67 -5.50
C GLU A 420 -17.54 -8.98 -6.72
N TYR A 421 -16.73 -8.24 -7.48
CA TYR A 421 -17.13 -7.55 -8.71
C TYR A 421 -16.69 -8.29 -9.97
N GLU A 422 -16.19 -9.52 -9.85
CA GLU A 422 -15.70 -10.34 -10.97
C GLU A 422 -14.57 -9.66 -11.78
N LEU A 423 -13.82 -8.75 -11.15
CA LEU A 423 -12.73 -8.00 -11.77
C LEU A 423 -11.36 -8.44 -11.22
N PRO A 424 -10.56 -9.22 -11.96
CA PRO A 424 -9.23 -9.62 -11.51
C PRO A 424 -8.24 -8.45 -11.58
N THR A 425 -7.41 -8.30 -10.54
CA THR A 425 -6.40 -7.24 -10.42
C THR A 425 -5.02 -7.70 -10.92
N ARG A 426 -4.93 -8.02 -12.22
CA ARG A 426 -3.75 -8.65 -12.85
C ARG A 426 -2.42 -7.92 -12.57
N PHE A 427 -2.42 -6.59 -12.59
CA PHE A 427 -1.21 -5.80 -12.32
C PHE A 427 -0.75 -5.91 -10.86
N ILE A 428 -1.70 -5.96 -9.91
CA ILE A 428 -1.38 -6.06 -8.48
C ILE A 428 -0.80 -7.45 -8.19
N GLU A 429 -1.42 -8.49 -8.73
CA GLU A 429 -0.96 -9.87 -8.58
C GLU A 429 0.44 -10.05 -9.18
N LEU A 430 0.66 -9.59 -10.41
CA LEU A 430 1.96 -9.64 -11.08
C LEU A 430 3.04 -8.85 -10.30
N ALA A 431 2.71 -7.67 -9.79
CA ALA A 431 3.63 -6.90 -8.96
C ALA A 431 4.02 -7.66 -7.69
N GLY A 432 3.05 -8.33 -7.05
CA GLY A 432 3.28 -9.21 -5.92
C GLY A 432 4.21 -10.38 -6.25
N GLU A 433 4.03 -11.02 -7.41
CA GLU A 433 4.88 -12.12 -7.88
C GLU A 433 6.32 -11.67 -8.12
N ILE A 434 6.52 -10.59 -8.89
CA ILE A 434 7.86 -10.04 -9.22
C ILE A 434 8.60 -9.66 -7.94
N ASN A 435 7.95 -8.91 -7.06
CA ASN A 435 8.58 -8.45 -5.82
C ASN A 435 8.92 -9.60 -4.86
N SER A 436 8.05 -10.62 -4.77
CA SER A 436 8.29 -11.81 -3.94
C SER A 436 9.41 -12.70 -4.50
N ALA A 437 9.71 -12.61 -5.80
CA ALA A 437 10.78 -13.37 -6.44
C ALA A 437 12.16 -12.76 -6.22
N MET A 438 12.26 -11.46 -5.90
CA MET A 438 13.54 -10.75 -5.78
C MET A 438 14.54 -11.37 -4.78
N PRO A 439 14.14 -11.86 -3.59
CA PRO A 439 15.09 -12.54 -2.70
C PRO A 439 15.77 -13.75 -3.36
N ARG A 440 15.03 -14.53 -4.16
CA ARG A 440 15.61 -15.68 -4.90
C ARG A 440 16.55 -15.22 -6.01
N TYR A 441 16.18 -14.15 -6.72
CA TYR A 441 17.04 -13.55 -7.74
C TYR A 441 18.37 -13.07 -7.14
N VAL A 442 18.32 -12.34 -6.03
CA VAL A 442 19.52 -11.83 -5.33
C VAL A 442 20.41 -12.96 -4.83
N VAL A 443 19.86 -14.01 -4.20
CA VAL A 443 20.68 -15.16 -3.76
C VAL A 443 21.21 -15.96 -4.96
N GLY A 444 20.50 -15.94 -6.10
CA GLY A 444 21.00 -16.43 -7.37
C GLY A 444 22.27 -15.70 -7.81
N LYS A 445 22.21 -14.36 -7.83
CA LYS A 445 23.35 -13.50 -8.17
C LYS A 445 24.53 -13.64 -7.20
N LEU A 446 24.25 -13.75 -5.91
CA LEU A 446 25.27 -14.07 -4.90
C LEU A 446 25.99 -15.39 -5.20
N ALA A 447 25.24 -16.45 -5.52
CA ALA A 447 25.83 -17.75 -5.84
C ALA A 447 26.66 -17.73 -7.12
N GLU A 448 26.16 -17.07 -8.17
CA GLU A 448 26.88 -16.85 -9.44
C GLU A 448 28.19 -16.08 -9.21
N ALA A 449 28.14 -15.01 -8.43
CA ALA A 449 29.30 -14.20 -8.10
C ALA A 449 30.35 -14.96 -7.27
N LEU A 450 29.93 -15.72 -6.27
CA LEU A 450 30.81 -16.58 -5.46
C LEU A 450 31.54 -17.61 -6.34
N ASP A 451 30.84 -18.22 -7.30
CA ASP A 451 31.41 -19.18 -8.22
C ASP A 451 32.42 -18.51 -9.17
N MET A 452 31.99 -17.46 -9.88
CA MET A 452 32.82 -16.80 -10.90
C MET A 452 34.03 -16.05 -10.34
N ARG A 453 33.91 -15.44 -9.15
CA ARG A 453 34.97 -14.59 -8.57
C ARG A 453 35.85 -15.33 -7.59
N ALA A 454 35.30 -16.27 -6.84
CA ALA A 454 36.01 -16.96 -5.76
C ALA A 454 36.12 -18.47 -5.95
N GLY A 455 35.51 -19.06 -6.99
CA GLY A 455 35.47 -20.51 -7.19
C GLY A 455 34.73 -21.25 -6.07
N LYS A 456 33.81 -20.57 -5.37
CA LYS A 456 33.11 -21.09 -4.19
C LYS A 456 31.64 -21.34 -4.49
N ALA A 457 31.17 -22.52 -4.13
CA ALA A 457 29.74 -22.83 -4.14
C ALA A 457 29.07 -22.24 -2.90
N LEU A 458 27.86 -21.68 -3.04
CA LEU A 458 27.09 -21.09 -1.94
C LEU A 458 26.94 -22.04 -0.74
N SER A 459 26.77 -23.35 -0.97
CA SER A 459 26.63 -24.38 0.07
C SER A 459 27.87 -24.56 0.96
N ARG A 460 29.00 -23.96 0.59
CA ARG A 460 30.25 -23.98 1.35
C ARG A 460 30.69 -22.58 1.77
N SER A 461 29.84 -21.58 1.57
CA SER A 461 30.15 -20.19 1.83
C SER A 461 29.51 -19.68 3.13
N ARG A 462 30.21 -18.79 3.81
CA ARG A 462 29.70 -17.94 4.88
C ARG A 462 29.39 -16.56 4.32
N VAL A 463 28.16 -16.11 4.51
CA VAL A 463 27.65 -14.85 3.98
C VAL A 463 27.26 -13.95 5.16
N LEU A 464 27.72 -12.70 5.13
CA LEU A 464 27.25 -11.67 6.04
C LEU A 464 26.16 -10.84 5.35
N VAL A 465 24.93 -10.93 5.82
CA VAL A 465 23.83 -10.07 5.36
C VAL A 465 23.88 -8.74 6.12
N LEU A 466 24.09 -7.64 5.41
CA LEU A 466 24.09 -6.29 5.98
C LEU A 466 22.71 -5.66 5.87
N GLY A 467 22.14 -5.33 7.02
CA GLY A 467 20.80 -4.80 7.16
C GLY A 467 19.77 -5.91 7.32
N LEU A 468 19.09 -5.91 8.45
CA LEU A 468 17.95 -6.78 8.76
C LEU A 468 16.63 -6.01 8.70
N ALA A 469 16.63 -4.72 9.04
CA ALA A 469 15.47 -3.86 8.90
C ALA A 469 15.02 -3.76 7.43
N TYR A 470 13.71 -3.63 7.20
CA TYR A 470 13.17 -3.57 5.84
C TYR A 470 13.48 -2.25 5.12
N LYS A 471 13.73 -1.18 5.90
CA LYS A 471 14.03 0.16 5.44
C LYS A 471 15.26 0.69 6.16
N LYS A 472 15.96 1.58 5.47
CA LYS A 472 17.11 2.30 5.99
C LYS A 472 16.77 3.04 7.29
N ASN A 473 17.69 2.93 8.26
CA ASN A 473 17.71 3.67 9.53
C ASN A 473 16.48 3.51 10.45
N VAL A 474 15.79 2.38 10.37
CA VAL A 474 14.74 2.00 11.33
C VAL A 474 15.06 0.63 11.92
N ALA A 475 14.46 0.30 13.07
CA ALA A 475 14.59 -1.03 13.70
C ALA A 475 13.53 -2.05 13.24
N ASP A 476 12.65 -1.65 12.32
CA ASP A 476 11.50 -2.46 11.92
C ASP A 476 11.91 -3.57 10.92
N ILE A 477 11.68 -4.81 11.32
CA ILE A 477 12.00 -6.02 10.52
C ILE A 477 10.76 -6.69 9.93
N ARG A 478 9.57 -6.11 10.11
CA ARG A 478 8.31 -6.73 9.68
C ARG A 478 8.31 -6.88 8.17
N GLU A 479 7.99 -8.08 7.68
CA GLU A 479 8.08 -8.47 6.26
C GLU A 479 9.45 -8.19 5.62
N SER A 480 10.54 -8.09 6.39
CA SER A 480 11.83 -7.72 5.82
C SER A 480 12.34 -8.77 4.82
N PRO A 481 12.79 -8.36 3.62
CA PRO A 481 13.36 -9.30 2.65
C PRO A 481 14.64 -9.97 3.16
N SER A 482 15.35 -9.34 4.10
CA SER A 482 16.58 -9.89 4.70
C SER A 482 16.34 -11.20 5.43
N LEU A 483 15.19 -11.37 6.08
CA LEU A 483 14.84 -12.64 6.74
C LEU A 483 14.72 -13.77 5.70
N ARG A 484 14.08 -13.48 4.56
CA ARG A 484 13.96 -14.44 3.47
C ARG A 484 15.29 -14.70 2.77
N LEU A 485 16.17 -13.70 2.64
CA LEU A 485 17.52 -13.88 2.10
C LEU A 485 18.33 -14.88 2.95
N ILE A 486 18.32 -14.71 4.28
CA ILE A 486 18.98 -15.61 5.23
C ILE A 486 18.47 -17.04 5.05
N GLU A 487 17.15 -17.23 5.04
CA GLU A 487 16.55 -18.56 4.86
C GLU A 487 16.93 -19.20 3.53
N ILE A 488 16.88 -18.47 2.41
CA ILE A 488 17.24 -19.04 1.10
C ILE A 488 18.72 -19.43 1.05
N ILE A 489 19.60 -18.67 1.69
CA ILE A 489 21.02 -19.02 1.80
C ILE A 489 21.18 -20.34 2.57
N GLU A 490 20.51 -20.49 3.70
CA GLU A 490 20.56 -21.69 4.55
C GLU A 490 19.87 -22.91 3.90
N GLU A 491 18.73 -22.72 3.24
CA GLU A 491 18.04 -23.74 2.43
C GLU A 491 18.95 -24.31 1.33
N ARG A 492 19.87 -23.49 0.81
CA ARG A 492 20.88 -23.88 -0.20
C ARG A 492 22.18 -24.39 0.43
N GLY A 493 22.20 -24.61 1.74
CA GLY A 493 23.32 -25.16 2.50
C GLY A 493 24.40 -24.16 2.91
N GLY A 494 24.25 -22.88 2.57
CA GLY A 494 25.18 -21.84 3.01
C GLY A 494 24.97 -21.47 4.48
N ARG A 495 25.89 -20.67 5.03
CA ARG A 495 25.74 -20.09 6.38
C ARG A 495 25.52 -18.60 6.27
N ALA A 496 24.48 -18.08 6.89
CA ALA A 496 24.17 -16.66 6.89
C ALA A 496 24.22 -16.10 8.30
N ASP A 497 25.11 -15.13 8.53
CA ASP A 497 25.05 -14.26 9.69
C ASP A 497 24.52 -12.89 9.25
N TYR A 498 24.14 -12.02 10.19
CA TYR A 498 23.70 -10.68 9.85
C TYR A 498 24.38 -9.62 10.71
N HIS A 499 24.49 -8.41 10.16
CA HIS A 499 24.78 -7.20 10.92
C HIS A 499 23.71 -6.15 10.63
N ASP A 500 23.11 -5.62 11.69
CA ASP A 500 22.22 -4.47 11.65
C ASP A 500 22.50 -3.57 12.87
N PRO A 501 22.70 -2.25 12.69
CA PRO A 501 22.99 -1.32 13.78
C PRO A 501 21.76 -0.89 14.60
N PHE A 502 20.56 -1.24 14.16
CA PHE A 502 19.27 -0.97 14.81
C PHE A 502 18.59 -2.22 15.36
N VAL A 503 19.00 -3.41 14.90
CA VAL A 503 18.40 -4.69 15.33
C VAL A 503 19.46 -5.61 15.96
N ALA A 504 19.62 -5.50 17.28
CA ALA A 504 20.63 -6.26 18.02
C ALA A 504 20.37 -7.78 18.04
N GLU A 505 19.10 -8.19 18.07
CA GLU A 505 18.69 -9.60 18.12
C GLU A 505 17.33 -9.77 17.40
N ILE A 506 17.16 -10.88 16.68
CA ILE A 506 15.91 -11.18 15.97
C ILE A 506 14.82 -11.53 17.00
N PRO A 507 13.75 -10.72 17.14
CA PRO A 507 12.63 -11.02 18.03
C PRO A 507 11.82 -12.22 17.52
N PRO A 508 10.90 -12.76 18.33
CA PRO A 508 9.96 -13.77 17.86
C PRO A 508 9.14 -13.24 16.67
N THR A 509 9.17 -13.96 15.55
CA THR A 509 8.33 -13.66 14.38
C THR A 509 7.38 -14.84 14.12
N ARG A 510 6.23 -14.57 13.48
CA ARG A 510 5.27 -15.63 13.14
C ARG A 510 5.83 -16.58 12.09
N GLU A 511 6.50 -16.02 11.09
CA GLU A 511 6.91 -16.71 9.84
C GLU A 511 8.35 -17.22 9.90
N HIS A 512 9.27 -16.49 10.56
CA HIS A 512 10.70 -16.81 10.60
C HIS A 512 11.14 -17.30 11.98
N ARG A 513 10.38 -18.23 12.57
CA ARG A 513 10.60 -18.72 13.95
C ARG A 513 11.99 -19.30 14.19
N ALA A 514 12.56 -19.94 13.18
CA ALA A 514 13.89 -20.56 13.24
C ALA A 514 15.03 -19.53 13.39
N LEU A 515 14.79 -18.26 13.06
CA LEU A 515 15.77 -17.19 13.16
C LEU A 515 15.77 -16.48 14.51
N LYS A 516 14.76 -16.73 15.36
CA LYS A 516 14.61 -16.09 16.67
C LYS A 516 15.90 -16.23 17.50
N GLY A 517 16.31 -15.13 18.11
CA GLY A 517 17.45 -15.10 19.02
C GLY A 517 18.82 -15.03 18.34
N ARG A 518 18.87 -15.04 17.01
CA ARG A 518 20.10 -14.75 16.28
C ARG A 518 20.51 -13.30 16.55
N LYS A 519 21.79 -13.08 16.82
CA LYS A 519 22.34 -11.78 17.20
C LYS A 519 23.06 -11.12 16.04
N SER A 520 23.01 -9.80 16.02
CA SER A 520 23.77 -8.96 15.10
C SER A 520 25.26 -9.13 15.37
N VAL A 521 26.03 -9.43 14.33
CA VAL A 521 27.49 -9.54 14.40
C VAL A 521 28.09 -8.14 14.55
N THR A 522 29.13 -7.98 15.37
CA THR A 522 29.84 -6.70 15.44
C THR A 522 30.68 -6.50 14.19
N LEU A 523 30.47 -5.38 13.49
CA LEU A 523 31.14 -5.11 12.23
C LEU A 523 32.57 -4.60 12.48
N THR A 524 33.55 -5.46 12.27
CA THR A 524 34.99 -5.17 12.36
C THR A 524 35.71 -5.69 11.11
N PRO A 525 36.87 -5.12 10.71
CA PRO A 525 37.67 -5.66 9.62
C PRO A 525 37.94 -7.16 9.74
N GLU A 526 38.26 -7.62 10.94
CA GLU A 526 38.58 -9.02 11.23
C GLU A 526 37.35 -9.92 11.07
N ALA A 527 36.18 -9.48 11.55
CA ALA A 527 34.94 -10.21 11.37
C ALA A 527 34.56 -10.31 9.89
N VAL A 528 34.65 -9.20 9.14
CA VAL A 528 34.31 -9.13 7.71
C VAL A 528 35.21 -10.06 6.88
N ALA A 529 36.51 -10.09 7.18
CA ALA A 529 37.46 -11.00 6.51
C ALA A 529 37.15 -12.49 6.70
N GLY A 530 36.35 -12.84 7.72
CA GLY A 530 35.89 -14.21 7.98
C GLY A 530 34.71 -14.67 7.11
N TYR A 531 34.17 -13.80 6.27
CA TYR A 531 33.06 -14.10 5.35
C TYR A 531 33.54 -14.22 3.90
N ASP A 532 32.92 -15.13 3.15
CA ASP A 532 33.20 -15.32 1.72
C ASP A 532 32.50 -14.27 0.86
N ALA A 533 31.39 -13.73 1.35
CA ALA A 533 30.69 -12.63 0.73
C ALA A 533 29.93 -11.79 1.76
N VAL A 534 29.76 -10.51 1.43
CA VAL A 534 28.90 -9.56 2.13
C VAL A 534 27.72 -9.23 1.20
N LEU A 535 26.49 -9.38 1.68
CA LEU A 535 25.26 -9.09 0.94
C LEU A 535 24.58 -7.86 1.55
N VAL A 536 24.59 -6.73 0.86
CA VAL A 536 23.87 -5.52 1.31
C VAL A 536 22.39 -5.66 0.98
N ALA A 537 21.57 -5.79 2.02
CA ALA A 537 20.11 -5.81 1.91
C ALA A 537 19.49 -4.44 2.29
N THR A 538 20.08 -3.72 3.24
CA THR A 538 19.64 -2.38 3.65
C THR A 538 20.82 -1.43 3.83
N ASP A 539 20.73 -0.24 3.24
CA ASP A 539 21.82 0.74 3.13
C ASP A 539 21.86 1.74 4.31
N HIS A 540 21.93 1.22 5.54
CA HIS A 540 22.01 2.06 6.76
C HIS A 540 23.19 3.03 6.73
N ASP A 541 23.00 4.23 7.28
CA ASP A 541 24.05 5.27 7.36
C ASP A 541 25.14 4.96 8.39
N ARG A 542 24.81 4.15 9.41
CA ARG A 542 25.74 3.79 10.50
C ARG A 542 26.73 2.67 10.11
N ILE A 543 26.81 2.31 8.83
CA ILE A 543 27.71 1.28 8.32
C ILE A 543 28.92 1.95 7.66
N ASP A 544 30.12 1.50 8.00
CA ASP A 544 31.35 1.94 7.34
C ASP A 544 31.58 1.16 6.02
N TYR A 545 30.98 1.67 4.94
CA TYR A 545 31.15 1.08 3.60
C TYR A 545 32.57 1.21 3.05
N THR A 546 33.36 2.19 3.52
CA THR A 546 34.75 2.34 3.08
C THR A 546 35.60 1.19 3.63
N MET A 547 35.39 0.82 4.89
CA MET A 547 36.02 -0.36 5.49
C MET A 547 35.59 -1.63 4.78
N LEU A 548 34.30 -1.79 4.48
CA LEU A 548 33.79 -2.97 3.75
C LEU A 548 34.41 -3.10 2.36
N ALA A 549 34.49 -2.00 1.60
CA ALA A 549 35.11 -1.99 0.27
C ALA A 549 36.57 -2.47 0.30
N LYS A 550 37.30 -2.22 1.39
CA LYS A 550 38.71 -2.61 1.55
C LYS A 550 38.91 -4.03 2.07
N THR A 551 37.97 -4.57 2.83
CA THR A 551 38.17 -5.78 3.64
C THR A 551 37.36 -6.99 3.16
N ALA A 552 36.17 -6.78 2.60
CA ALA A 552 35.32 -7.87 2.15
C ALA A 552 35.90 -8.54 0.90
N ALA A 553 35.88 -9.87 0.87
CA ALA A 553 36.35 -10.64 -0.30
C ALA A 553 35.46 -10.45 -1.53
N LEU A 554 34.14 -10.35 -1.31
CA LEU A 554 33.13 -10.17 -2.33
C LEU A 554 31.95 -9.41 -1.74
N ILE A 555 31.42 -8.43 -2.46
CA ILE A 555 30.25 -7.65 -2.05
C ILE A 555 29.16 -7.77 -3.10
N ILE A 556 27.96 -8.09 -2.65
CA ILE A 556 26.73 -8.07 -3.43
C ILE A 556 25.90 -6.89 -2.95
N ASP A 557 25.80 -5.85 -3.78
CA ASP A 557 25.12 -4.60 -3.46
C ASP A 557 23.75 -4.54 -4.14
N THR A 558 22.68 -4.63 -3.34
CA THR A 558 21.30 -4.54 -3.85
C THR A 558 20.71 -3.13 -3.80
N ARG A 559 21.46 -2.16 -3.23
CA ARG A 559 21.00 -0.80 -2.92
C ARG A 559 21.83 0.30 -3.59
N ASN A 560 22.80 -0.09 -4.42
CA ASN A 560 23.74 0.79 -5.11
C ASN A 560 24.37 1.82 -4.16
N VAL A 561 24.74 1.36 -2.96
CA VAL A 561 25.33 2.23 -1.93
C VAL A 561 26.80 2.50 -2.22
N PHE A 562 27.55 1.52 -2.74
CA PHE A 562 28.97 1.69 -3.01
C PHE A 562 29.22 2.69 -4.15
N ASP A 563 28.45 2.58 -5.23
CA ASP A 563 28.56 3.48 -6.38
C ASP A 563 28.18 4.93 -6.02
N ARG A 564 27.09 5.12 -5.26
CA ARG A 564 26.68 6.43 -4.73
C ARG A 564 27.74 7.09 -3.83
N LEU A 565 28.56 6.27 -3.16
CA LEU A 565 29.66 6.74 -2.31
C LEU A 565 30.99 6.85 -3.07
N GLY A 566 31.04 6.54 -4.37
CA GLY A 566 32.28 6.54 -5.15
C GLY A 566 33.26 5.44 -4.76
N LEU A 567 32.76 4.33 -4.18
CA LEU A 567 33.54 3.19 -3.67
C LEU A 567 33.55 2.00 -4.66
N SER A 568 33.51 2.27 -5.96
CA SER A 568 33.42 1.24 -6.99
C SER A 568 34.70 0.39 -7.04
N ALA A 569 34.54 -0.93 -6.97
CA ALA A 569 35.64 -1.89 -7.03
C ALA A 569 35.21 -3.18 -7.74
N SER A 570 36.17 -3.95 -8.27
CA SER A 570 35.90 -5.13 -9.11
C SER A 570 35.23 -6.29 -8.37
N HIS A 571 35.36 -6.33 -7.04
CA HIS A 571 34.71 -7.28 -6.14
C HIS A 571 33.36 -6.78 -5.58
N VAL A 572 32.89 -5.61 -6.01
CA VAL A 572 31.55 -5.09 -5.71
C VAL A 572 30.64 -5.35 -6.91
N ILE A 573 29.58 -6.13 -6.71
CA ILE A 573 28.66 -6.54 -7.77
C ILE A 573 27.27 -6.04 -7.44
N LYS A 574 26.67 -5.29 -8.38
CA LYS A 574 25.27 -4.87 -8.28
C LYS A 574 24.36 -6.09 -8.52
N ALA A 575 23.39 -6.32 -7.63
CA ALA A 575 22.49 -7.48 -7.70
C ALA A 575 21.07 -7.13 -7.36
#